data_AF-A0A9X3H9S8-F1
#
_entry.id   AF-A0A9X3H9S8-F1
#
_cell.length_a   1.000
_cell.length_b   1.000
_cell.length_c   1.000
_cell.angle_alpha   90.00
_cell.angle_beta   90.00
_cell.angle_gamma   90.00
#
_symmetry.space_group_name_H-M   'P 1'
#
loop_
_entity.id
_entity.type
_entity.pdbx_description
1 polymer ?
#
loop_
_entity_poly.entity_id
_entity_poly.type
_entity_poly.pdbx_seq_one_letter_code
_entity_poly.pdbx_strand_id
1 'polypeptide(L)'
;MKFQHAKYFSFFLLFFSCLISSAQSPEGINYQAALRDSESGEALKNEMVFIVVTIRDGGPNGTIVYSESHSGIQTNDFGLINLIIGGGDATDGSFEAIPWASGNIWYEIEVDSGSGLESLGSSRFLSVPYALFAGNAEESLDNDPTNELITSAQFDEETQSIDIQEPGNVVNIPLEGLNVDDADADATNELISSALFNPENNTITLTQADGSEVIISLAELNIADADADPTNELIDSDSGLQLIGTNLVISEAGISYSVNLDILVEDEDADPTNELIDDEAFTLTNDTILTLSEAGIEHSVNLAPLREDGDWIIDEDQNTVYNEDQRVGIGTSSPLSTVQFGGSVGYDVTLLESGDTDNYTANADDHMIVINFQPLGNLDFGIFLPPASVCEGRVYTIRKTGAFAAFGEVTIDTGVFPVDFFTPNLVLDEFGAETAVLLSLGVDGWTRILREN
;
A
#
# COMPACT_ATOMS: atom_id res chain seq x y z
N MET A 1 23.07 15.78 -19.98
CA MET A 1 22.04 16.60 -19.31
C MET A 1 20.64 16.56 -19.96
N LYS A 2 20.47 16.19 -21.24
CA LYS A 2 19.15 16.16 -21.91
C LYS A 2 18.23 14.97 -21.57
N PHE A 3 18.75 13.89 -20.97
CA PHE A 3 17.97 12.67 -20.66
C PHE A 3 17.32 12.63 -19.27
N GLN A 4 17.75 13.44 -18.29
CA GLN A 4 17.13 13.47 -16.97
C GLN A 4 15.79 14.22 -16.96
N HIS A 5 15.68 15.30 -17.73
CA HIS A 5 14.46 16.11 -17.82
C HIS A 5 13.28 15.36 -18.45
N ALA A 6 13.55 14.40 -19.35
CA ALA A 6 12.51 13.56 -19.96
C ALA A 6 11.89 12.56 -18.97
N LYS A 7 12.66 12.09 -17.98
CA LYS A 7 12.17 11.17 -16.94
C LYS A 7 11.27 11.87 -15.94
N TYR A 8 11.63 13.07 -15.50
CA TYR A 8 10.79 13.88 -14.61
C TYR A 8 9.52 14.37 -15.31
N PHE A 9 9.59 14.71 -16.60
CA PHE A 9 8.42 15.07 -17.38
C PHE A 9 7.45 13.89 -17.58
N SER A 10 7.98 12.68 -17.85
CA SER A 10 7.15 11.46 -17.94
C SER A 10 6.50 11.09 -16.59
N PHE A 11 7.19 11.33 -15.47
CA PHE A 11 6.66 11.06 -14.13
C PHE A 11 5.59 12.09 -13.72
N PHE A 12 5.79 13.37 -14.07
CA PHE A 12 4.80 14.43 -13.87
C PHE A 12 3.53 14.21 -14.72
N LEU A 13 3.67 13.73 -15.96
CA LEU A 13 2.53 13.42 -16.82
C LEU A 13 1.70 12.23 -16.29
N LEU A 14 2.36 11.23 -15.71
CA LEU A 14 1.71 10.06 -15.10
C LEU A 14 0.98 10.42 -13.80
N PHE A 15 1.53 11.36 -13.02
CA PHE A 15 0.92 11.85 -11.79
C PHE A 15 -0.31 12.73 -12.07
N PHE A 16 -0.28 13.52 -13.14
CA PHE A 16 -1.41 14.36 -13.54
C PHE A 16 -2.56 13.57 -14.20
N SER A 17 -2.28 12.45 -14.89
CA SER A 17 -3.34 11.60 -15.47
C SER A 17 -4.14 10.82 -14.42
N CYS A 18 -3.61 10.64 -13.22
CA CYS A 18 -4.33 10.01 -12.10
C CYS A 18 -5.37 10.95 -11.47
N LEU A 19 -5.18 12.27 -11.59
CA LEU A 19 -6.07 13.29 -11.00
C LEU A 19 -7.35 13.58 -11.81
N ILE A 20 -7.49 12.98 -13.00
CA ILE A 20 -8.64 13.16 -13.90
C ILE A 20 -9.40 11.86 -14.19
N SER A 21 -9.15 10.80 -13.40
CA SER A 21 -9.97 9.59 -13.46
C SER A 21 -11.23 9.76 -12.62
N SER A 22 -12.28 10.30 -13.23
CA SER A 22 -13.63 10.15 -12.71
C SER A 22 -14.01 8.66 -12.79
N ALA A 23 -14.12 7.98 -11.65
CA ALA A 23 -14.76 6.68 -11.58
C ALA A 23 -16.28 6.89 -11.79
N GLN A 24 -16.70 7.01 -13.04
CA GLN A 24 -18.13 6.98 -13.37
C GLN A 24 -18.60 5.54 -13.17
N SER A 25 -19.42 5.33 -12.13
CA SER A 25 -20.17 4.08 -11.98
C SER A 25 -20.94 3.83 -13.29
N PRO A 26 -21.00 2.59 -13.81
CA PRO A 26 -21.74 2.32 -15.03
C PRO A 26 -23.18 2.85 -14.94
N GLU A 27 -23.59 3.68 -15.90
CA GLU A 27 -24.91 4.33 -15.99
C GLU A 27 -26.00 3.34 -16.47
N GLY A 28 -26.11 2.16 -15.85
CA GLY A 28 -27.11 1.18 -16.28
C GLY A 28 -27.24 -0.06 -15.41
N ILE A 29 -28.39 -0.72 -15.53
CA ILE A 29 -28.78 -1.89 -14.74
C ILE A 29 -28.80 -3.14 -15.64
N ASN A 30 -27.97 -4.13 -15.33
CA ASN A 30 -27.99 -5.40 -16.06
C ASN A 30 -29.32 -6.14 -15.87
N TYR A 31 -29.93 -6.58 -16.97
CA TYR A 31 -31.19 -7.31 -16.98
C TYR A 31 -31.10 -8.56 -17.88
N GLN A 32 -31.59 -9.68 -17.37
CA GLN A 32 -31.69 -10.94 -18.11
C GLN A 32 -33.11 -11.50 -17.98
N ALA A 33 -33.66 -11.98 -19.09
CA ALA A 33 -34.97 -12.63 -19.11
C ALA A 33 -34.98 -13.82 -20.07
N ALA A 34 -35.88 -14.77 -19.82
CA ALA A 34 -36.15 -15.90 -20.70
C ALA A 34 -37.50 -15.69 -21.39
N LEU A 35 -37.48 -15.56 -22.72
CA LEU A 35 -38.67 -15.36 -23.54
C LEU A 35 -39.26 -16.70 -23.97
N ARG A 36 -40.56 -16.85 -23.77
CA ARG A 36 -41.33 -18.06 -24.08
C ARG A 36 -42.63 -17.70 -24.76
N ASP A 37 -43.05 -18.55 -25.68
CA ASP A 37 -44.32 -18.45 -26.37
C ASP A 37 -45.48 -18.67 -25.37
N SER A 38 -46.46 -17.77 -25.40
CA SER A 38 -47.55 -17.74 -24.41
C SER A 38 -48.57 -18.86 -24.57
N GLU A 39 -48.70 -19.45 -25.76
CA GLU A 39 -49.65 -20.53 -26.06
C GLU A 39 -49.04 -21.93 -25.85
N SER A 40 -47.78 -22.12 -26.24
CA SER A 40 -47.07 -23.41 -26.19
C SER A 40 -46.11 -23.55 -25.00
N GLY A 41 -45.66 -22.45 -24.39
CA GLY A 41 -44.66 -22.44 -23.31
C GLY A 41 -43.22 -22.73 -23.76
N GLU A 42 -43.02 -22.97 -25.05
CA GLU A 42 -41.71 -23.21 -25.66
C GLU A 42 -40.86 -21.95 -25.66
N ALA A 43 -39.53 -22.10 -25.59
CA ALA A 43 -38.63 -20.95 -25.64
C ALA A 43 -38.60 -20.35 -27.06
N LEU A 44 -38.60 -19.02 -27.15
CA LEU A 44 -38.37 -18.30 -28.41
C LEU A 44 -36.86 -18.32 -28.69
N LYS A 45 -36.40 -19.22 -29.56
CA LYS A 45 -34.97 -19.50 -29.76
C LYS A 45 -34.42 -18.85 -31.03
N ASN A 46 -33.30 -18.15 -30.93
CA ASN A 46 -32.59 -17.54 -32.07
C ASN A 46 -33.43 -16.52 -32.87
N GLU A 47 -34.49 -16.01 -32.27
CA GLU A 47 -35.38 -15.01 -32.84
C GLU A 47 -34.94 -13.59 -32.48
N MET A 48 -35.12 -12.67 -33.43
CA MET A 48 -34.90 -11.24 -33.24
C MET A 48 -36.13 -10.63 -32.60
N VAL A 49 -35.93 -9.89 -31.51
CA VAL A 49 -37.00 -9.23 -30.76
C VAL A 49 -36.70 -7.74 -30.59
N PHE A 50 -37.77 -6.95 -30.51
CA PHE A 50 -37.73 -5.55 -30.11
C PHE A 50 -38.26 -5.44 -28.68
N ILE A 51 -37.59 -4.65 -27.84
CA ILE A 51 -37.91 -4.57 -26.40
C ILE A 51 -38.09 -3.11 -26.02
N VAL A 52 -39.14 -2.83 -25.26
CA VAL A 52 -39.37 -1.54 -24.62
C VAL A 52 -39.29 -1.73 -23.12
N VAL A 53 -38.52 -0.87 -22.45
CA VAL A 53 -38.41 -0.82 -20.99
C VAL A 53 -39.02 0.47 -20.51
N THR A 54 -40.01 0.38 -19.64
CA THR A 54 -40.68 1.55 -19.06
C THR A 54 -40.52 1.54 -17.55
N ILE A 55 -40.08 2.65 -16.98
CA ILE A 55 -39.92 2.86 -15.54
C ILE A 55 -41.01 3.80 -15.05
N ARG A 56 -41.67 3.42 -13.94
CA ARG A 56 -42.82 4.11 -13.35
C ARG A 56 -42.59 4.44 -11.89
N ASP A 57 -43.08 5.59 -11.45
CA ASP A 57 -43.15 5.99 -10.04
C ASP A 57 -44.59 5.90 -9.52
N GLY A 58 -44.76 5.39 -8.30
CA GLY A 58 -46.06 5.28 -7.63
C GLY A 58 -46.77 3.93 -7.79
N GLY A 59 -46.11 2.91 -8.37
CA GLY A 59 -46.66 1.56 -8.53
C GLY A 59 -46.66 1.03 -9.97
N PRO A 60 -47.21 -0.18 -10.22
CA PRO A 60 -47.21 -0.81 -11.55
C PRO A 60 -48.01 -0.05 -12.61
N ASN A 61 -48.97 0.79 -12.20
CA ASN A 61 -49.73 1.70 -13.08
C ASN A 61 -49.41 3.17 -12.78
N GLY A 62 -48.23 3.43 -12.21
CA GLY A 62 -47.76 4.76 -11.85
C GLY A 62 -47.41 5.63 -13.05
N THR A 63 -46.99 6.86 -12.76
CA THR A 63 -46.55 7.82 -13.77
C THR A 63 -45.27 7.31 -14.44
N ILE A 64 -45.20 7.36 -15.76
CA ILE A 64 -43.97 7.04 -16.49
C ILE A 64 -42.94 8.13 -16.20
N VAL A 65 -41.79 7.73 -15.67
CA VAL A 65 -40.66 8.64 -15.38
C VAL A 65 -39.53 8.48 -16.39
N TYR A 66 -39.43 7.31 -17.01
CA TYR A 66 -38.45 7.02 -18.05
C TYR A 66 -38.91 5.87 -18.93
N SER A 67 -38.57 5.90 -20.21
CA SER A 67 -38.77 4.78 -21.13
C SER A 67 -37.66 4.74 -22.17
N GLU A 68 -37.23 3.54 -22.54
CA GLU A 68 -36.23 3.29 -23.58
C GLU A 68 -36.60 2.10 -24.46
N SER A 69 -35.97 2.03 -25.64
CA SER A 69 -36.14 0.94 -26.58
C SER A 69 -34.83 0.28 -26.96
N HIS A 70 -34.87 -1.04 -27.14
CA HIS A 70 -33.75 -1.87 -27.55
C HIS A 70 -34.13 -2.58 -28.84
N SER A 71 -33.42 -2.24 -29.93
CA SER A 71 -33.59 -2.88 -31.22
C SER A 71 -32.47 -3.88 -31.48
N GLY A 72 -32.78 -4.96 -32.20
CA GLY A 72 -31.77 -5.91 -32.65
C GLY A 72 -31.34 -6.96 -31.62
N ILE A 73 -32.14 -7.22 -30.58
CA ILE A 73 -31.81 -8.22 -29.57
C ILE A 73 -32.14 -9.61 -30.10
N GLN A 74 -31.16 -10.52 -30.11
CA GLN A 74 -31.35 -11.91 -30.49
C GLN A 74 -31.40 -12.81 -29.25
N THR A 75 -32.42 -13.66 -29.17
CA THR A 75 -32.54 -14.71 -28.14
C THR A 75 -31.56 -15.84 -28.40
N ASN A 76 -31.04 -16.50 -27.35
CA ASN A 76 -30.18 -17.67 -27.51
C ASN A 76 -30.98 -18.99 -27.66
N ASP A 77 -30.29 -20.14 -27.72
CA ASP A 77 -30.89 -21.48 -27.83
C ASP A 77 -31.84 -21.87 -26.67
N PHE A 78 -31.86 -21.09 -25.59
CA PHE A 78 -32.73 -21.25 -24.42
C PHE A 78 -33.77 -20.13 -24.29
N GLY A 79 -33.84 -19.21 -25.26
CA GLY A 79 -34.72 -18.04 -25.23
C GLY A 79 -34.26 -16.91 -24.31
N LEU A 80 -33.00 -16.92 -23.87
CA LEU A 80 -32.48 -15.87 -23.00
C LEU A 80 -32.07 -14.62 -23.78
N ILE A 81 -32.35 -13.47 -23.20
CA ILE A 81 -31.87 -12.15 -23.60
C ILE A 81 -31.04 -11.51 -22.49
N ASN A 82 -30.06 -10.69 -22.86
CA ASN A 82 -29.30 -9.85 -21.93
C ASN A 82 -29.35 -8.42 -22.45
N LEU A 83 -29.70 -7.47 -21.59
CA LEU A 83 -29.71 -6.04 -21.91
C LEU A 83 -29.28 -5.23 -20.69
N ILE A 84 -28.94 -3.96 -20.93
CA ILE A 84 -28.60 -3.00 -19.87
C ILE A 84 -29.70 -1.93 -19.89
N ILE A 85 -30.48 -1.86 -18.82
CA ILE A 85 -31.50 -0.83 -18.65
C ILE A 85 -30.80 0.51 -18.41
N GLY A 86 -31.12 1.53 -19.19
CA GLY A 86 -30.41 2.82 -19.24
C GLY A 86 -29.39 2.91 -20.38
N GLY A 87 -29.13 1.80 -21.08
CA GLY A 87 -28.23 1.74 -22.24
C GLY A 87 -28.93 1.68 -23.60
N GLY A 88 -30.26 1.80 -23.64
CA GLY A 88 -31.06 1.79 -24.86
C GLY A 88 -31.31 3.18 -25.44
N ASP A 89 -32.09 3.24 -26.53
CA ASP A 89 -32.53 4.52 -27.10
C ASP A 89 -33.68 5.08 -26.26
N ALA A 90 -33.42 6.14 -25.50
CA ALA A 90 -34.42 6.80 -24.65
C ALA A 90 -35.59 7.33 -25.51
N THR A 91 -36.80 6.91 -25.17
CA THR A 91 -38.05 7.30 -25.84
C THR A 91 -38.84 8.33 -25.04
N ASP A 92 -38.71 8.35 -23.71
CA ASP A 92 -39.31 9.33 -22.82
C ASP A 92 -38.46 9.53 -21.55
N GLY A 93 -38.37 10.76 -21.05
CA GLY A 93 -37.56 11.13 -19.90
C GLY A 93 -36.03 10.99 -20.11
N SER A 94 -35.29 11.05 -18.99
CA SER A 94 -33.85 10.79 -18.93
C SER A 94 -33.58 9.80 -17.80
N PHE A 95 -32.63 8.88 -18.00
CA PHE A 95 -32.29 7.85 -17.01
C PHE A 95 -31.74 8.47 -15.70
N GLU A 96 -31.00 9.58 -15.82
CA GLU A 96 -30.47 10.35 -14.68
C GLU A 96 -31.57 11.06 -13.88
N ALA A 97 -32.70 11.39 -14.52
CA ALA A 97 -33.78 12.17 -13.91
C ALA A 97 -34.82 11.29 -13.18
N ILE A 98 -34.58 9.98 -13.09
CA ILE A 98 -35.49 9.06 -12.39
C ILE A 98 -35.44 9.37 -10.88
N PRO A 99 -36.59 9.58 -10.21
CA PRO A 99 -36.65 9.94 -8.80
C PRO A 99 -36.42 8.71 -7.90
N TRP A 100 -35.22 8.15 -7.94
CA TRP A 100 -34.83 6.94 -7.21
C TRP A 100 -35.12 7.05 -5.71
N ALA A 101 -35.05 8.25 -5.11
CA ALA A 101 -35.32 8.51 -3.69
C ALA A 101 -36.77 8.25 -3.24
N SER A 102 -37.73 8.17 -4.16
CA SER A 102 -39.17 8.03 -3.86
C SER A 102 -39.57 6.76 -3.11
N GLY A 103 -38.72 5.73 -3.06
CA GLY A 103 -39.06 4.45 -2.42
C GLY A 103 -39.76 3.46 -3.36
N ASN A 104 -40.46 3.95 -4.39
CA ASN A 104 -41.54 3.20 -5.06
C ASN A 104 -41.41 3.17 -6.60
N ILE A 105 -40.24 2.78 -7.10
CA ILE A 105 -39.95 2.66 -8.53
C ILE A 105 -40.22 1.24 -9.05
N TRP A 106 -40.95 1.17 -10.15
CA TRP A 106 -41.32 -0.06 -10.86
C TRP A 106 -40.80 -0.03 -12.30
N TYR A 107 -40.54 -1.19 -12.88
CA TYR A 107 -40.27 -1.33 -14.31
C TYR A 107 -41.24 -2.32 -14.95
N GLU A 108 -41.49 -2.09 -16.24
CA GLU A 108 -42.30 -2.93 -17.12
C GLU A 108 -41.49 -3.22 -18.38
N ILE A 109 -41.53 -4.47 -18.83
CA ILE A 109 -40.85 -4.92 -20.04
C ILE A 109 -41.92 -5.34 -21.04
N GLU A 110 -41.89 -4.73 -22.21
CA GLU A 110 -42.71 -5.12 -23.35
C GLU A 110 -41.81 -5.68 -24.45
N VAL A 111 -42.26 -6.76 -25.10
CA VAL A 111 -41.51 -7.43 -26.15
C VAL A 111 -42.37 -7.57 -27.39
N ASP A 112 -41.77 -7.30 -28.55
CA ASP A 112 -42.36 -7.56 -29.86
C ASP A 112 -41.48 -8.56 -30.63
N SER A 113 -42.04 -9.73 -30.90
CA SER A 113 -41.44 -10.79 -31.73
C SER A 113 -42.01 -10.83 -33.16
N GLY A 114 -42.72 -9.77 -33.60
CA GLY A 114 -43.33 -9.63 -34.92
C GLY A 114 -44.86 -9.52 -34.92
N SER A 115 -45.51 -9.59 -33.74
CA SER A 115 -46.97 -9.52 -33.56
C SER A 115 -47.44 -8.28 -32.81
N GLY A 116 -46.53 -7.36 -32.48
CA GLY A 116 -46.79 -6.18 -31.65
C GLY A 116 -46.23 -6.33 -30.24
N LEU A 117 -46.27 -5.25 -29.46
CA LEU A 117 -45.77 -5.22 -28.09
C LEU A 117 -46.67 -6.02 -27.15
N GLU A 118 -46.08 -7.00 -26.46
CA GLU A 118 -46.69 -7.77 -25.39
C GLU A 118 -45.96 -7.53 -24.06
N SER A 119 -46.70 -7.18 -23.00
CA SER A 119 -46.13 -6.94 -21.68
C SER A 119 -45.78 -8.26 -20.97
N LEU A 120 -44.55 -8.37 -20.51
CA LEU A 120 -44.06 -9.47 -19.67
C LEU A 120 -44.38 -9.26 -18.18
N GLY A 121 -45.09 -8.16 -17.87
CA GLY A 121 -45.49 -7.78 -16.52
C GLY A 121 -44.59 -6.71 -15.90
N SER A 122 -45.11 -6.09 -14.83
CA SER A 122 -44.43 -5.04 -14.07
C SER A 122 -43.84 -5.60 -12.78
N SER A 123 -42.61 -5.21 -12.45
CA SER A 123 -41.92 -5.60 -11.22
C SER A 123 -41.32 -4.39 -10.53
N ARG A 124 -41.18 -4.46 -9.20
CA ARG A 124 -40.58 -3.39 -8.40
C ARG A 124 -39.06 -3.55 -8.37
N PHE A 125 -38.32 -2.45 -8.50
CA PHE A 125 -36.89 -2.48 -8.18
C PHE A 125 -36.69 -2.68 -6.67
N LEU A 126 -35.89 -3.68 -6.28
CA LEU A 126 -35.56 -3.97 -4.89
C LEU A 126 -34.11 -3.59 -4.62
N SER A 127 -33.90 -2.65 -3.69
CA SER A 127 -32.68 -2.21 -2.96
C SER A 127 -31.32 -2.12 -3.66
N VAL A 128 -31.16 -2.52 -4.92
CA VAL A 128 -29.89 -2.50 -5.65
C VAL A 128 -29.78 -1.27 -6.56
N PRO A 129 -30.85 -0.74 -7.20
CA PRO A 129 -30.76 0.53 -7.93
C PRO A 129 -30.68 1.76 -7.03
N TYR A 130 -31.00 1.63 -5.73
CA TYR A 130 -30.88 2.72 -4.75
C TYR A 130 -29.45 3.17 -4.52
N ALA A 131 -28.47 2.29 -4.74
CA ALA A 131 -27.06 2.61 -4.58
C ALA A 131 -26.58 3.66 -5.59
N LEU A 132 -27.25 3.82 -6.74
CA LEU A 132 -26.94 4.90 -7.69
C LEU A 132 -27.30 6.29 -7.12
N PHE A 133 -28.24 6.38 -6.18
CA PHE A 133 -28.58 7.62 -5.48
C PHE A 133 -27.76 7.83 -4.20
N ALA A 134 -27.09 6.81 -3.67
CA ALA A 134 -26.17 6.98 -2.53
C ALA A 134 -24.93 7.85 -2.88
N GLY A 135 -24.67 8.08 -4.17
CA GLY A 135 -23.67 9.05 -4.65
C GLY A 135 -24.18 10.51 -4.72
N ASN A 136 -25.48 10.75 -4.51
CA ASN A 136 -26.13 12.06 -4.50
C ASN A 136 -26.75 12.37 -3.12
N ALA A 137 -26.16 11.87 -2.03
CA ALA A 137 -26.42 12.40 -0.70
C ALA A 137 -25.79 13.80 -0.60
N GLU A 138 -26.42 14.77 -1.26
CA GLU A 138 -26.28 16.17 -0.86
C GLU A 138 -26.84 16.25 0.56
N GLU A 139 -26.01 16.78 1.46
CA GLU A 139 -26.37 17.09 2.83
C GLU A 139 -27.70 17.87 2.87
N SER A 140 -28.42 17.68 3.98
CA SER A 140 -29.62 18.43 4.35
C SER A 140 -29.51 19.94 4.09
N LEU A 141 -29.92 20.37 2.90
CA LEU A 141 -30.14 21.77 2.56
C LEU A 141 -31.63 22.02 2.48
N ASP A 142 -32.28 22.19 3.63
CA ASP A 142 -33.28 23.25 3.69
C ASP A 142 -32.51 24.58 3.62
N ASN A 143 -32.12 24.96 2.39
CA ASN A 143 -31.50 26.24 2.07
C ASN A 143 -32.57 27.27 1.70
N ASP A 144 -33.73 27.22 2.37
CA ASP A 144 -34.69 28.32 2.35
C ASP A 144 -34.46 29.22 3.58
N PRO A 145 -33.56 30.23 3.49
CA PRO A 145 -33.30 31.14 4.60
C PRO A 145 -34.52 32.00 4.98
N THR A 146 -35.63 31.92 4.23
CA THR A 146 -36.83 32.75 4.48
C THR A 146 -37.79 32.15 5.52
N ASN A 147 -37.55 30.90 5.97
CA ASN A 147 -38.35 30.22 6.99
C ASN A 147 -37.64 30.12 8.36
N GLU A 148 -36.49 30.78 8.54
CA GLU A 148 -35.78 30.77 9.82
C GLU A 148 -36.38 31.81 10.80
N LEU A 149 -36.72 31.36 12.02
CA LEU A 149 -37.31 32.24 13.04
C LEU A 149 -36.30 33.27 13.57
N ILE A 150 -35.00 32.93 13.56
CA ILE A 150 -33.87 33.79 13.91
C ILE A 150 -32.76 33.48 12.92
N THR A 151 -32.30 34.50 12.18
CA THR A 151 -31.29 34.34 11.13
C THR A 151 -29.87 34.56 11.67
N SER A 152 -29.71 35.37 12.72
CA SER A 152 -28.44 35.50 13.47
C SER A 152 -28.64 36.17 14.83
N ALA A 153 -27.68 35.97 15.73
CA ALA A 153 -27.50 36.78 16.94
C ALA A 153 -26.03 37.18 17.05
N GLN A 154 -25.73 38.48 17.08
CA GLN A 154 -24.37 39.01 17.02
C GLN A 154 -24.18 40.14 18.02
N PHE A 155 -22.97 40.23 18.57
CA PHE A 155 -22.58 41.39 19.38
C PHE A 155 -22.18 42.52 18.44
N ASP A 156 -22.82 43.67 18.57
CA ASP A 156 -22.47 44.90 17.87
C ASP A 156 -21.49 45.71 18.73
N GLU A 157 -20.23 45.70 18.32
CA GLU A 157 -19.14 46.42 18.96
C GLU A 157 -19.30 47.95 18.89
N GLU A 158 -20.03 48.48 17.89
CA GLU A 158 -20.23 49.93 17.70
C GLU A 158 -21.28 50.49 18.66
N THR A 159 -22.33 49.71 18.94
CA THR A 159 -23.40 50.08 19.89
C THR A 159 -23.27 49.41 21.26
N GLN A 160 -22.23 48.58 21.44
CA GLN A 160 -22.04 47.70 22.61
C GLN A 160 -23.34 47.00 22.99
N SER A 161 -23.96 46.27 22.06
CA SER A 161 -25.26 45.63 22.27
C SER A 161 -25.27 44.21 21.69
N ILE A 162 -26.19 43.34 22.11
CA ILE A 162 -26.47 42.09 21.38
C ILE A 162 -27.67 42.35 20.47
N ASP A 163 -27.44 42.18 19.17
CA ASP A 163 -28.46 42.28 18.13
C ASP A 163 -28.92 40.90 17.69
N ILE A 164 -30.22 40.64 17.80
CA ILE A 164 -30.88 39.44 17.29
C ILE A 164 -31.62 39.80 15.99
N GLN A 165 -31.25 39.15 14.90
CA GLN A 165 -31.78 39.39 13.56
C GLN A 165 -32.93 38.41 13.27
N GLU A 166 -34.14 38.95 13.16
CA GLU A 166 -35.33 38.26 12.68
C GLU A 166 -35.66 38.72 11.25
N PRO A 167 -36.47 37.97 10.47
CA PRO A 167 -36.88 38.41 9.14
C PRO A 167 -37.64 39.76 9.17
N GLY A 168 -36.94 40.84 8.83
CA GLY A 168 -37.49 42.20 8.77
C GLY A 168 -37.50 43.00 10.09
N ASN A 169 -36.89 42.47 11.15
CA ASN A 169 -36.79 43.13 12.45
C ASN A 169 -35.42 42.87 13.11
N VAL A 170 -34.91 43.84 13.87
CA VAL A 170 -33.70 43.69 14.69
C VAL A 170 -34.07 44.01 16.13
N VAL A 171 -33.82 43.08 17.04
CA VAL A 171 -34.00 43.30 18.48
C VAL A 171 -32.64 43.60 19.09
N ASN A 172 -32.45 44.84 19.53
CA ASN A 172 -31.20 45.35 20.12
C ASN A 172 -31.25 45.35 21.65
N ILE A 173 -30.23 44.79 22.29
CA ILE A 173 -30.08 44.73 23.76
C ILE A 173 -28.77 45.43 24.17
N PRO A 174 -28.79 46.71 24.61
CA PRO A 174 -27.58 47.48 24.91
C PRO A 174 -26.86 47.05 26.21
N LEU A 175 -25.53 46.95 26.16
CA LEU A 175 -24.60 46.65 27.25
C LEU A 175 -23.89 47.90 27.83
N GLU A 176 -24.26 49.12 27.42
CA GLU A 176 -23.65 50.40 27.88
C GLU A 176 -23.64 50.61 29.43
N GLY A 177 -24.29 49.74 30.21
CA GLY A 177 -24.16 49.70 31.67
C GLY A 177 -22.85 49.08 32.19
N LEU A 178 -21.91 48.68 31.33
CA LEU A 178 -20.70 47.93 31.67
C LEU A 178 -19.40 48.60 31.13
N ASN A 179 -19.04 49.82 31.54
CA ASN A 179 -17.78 50.49 31.11
C ASN A 179 -16.75 50.65 32.26
N VAL A 180 -15.44 50.45 32.00
CA VAL A 180 -14.34 50.58 32.99
C VAL A 180 -13.03 51.27 32.50
N ASP A 181 -13.02 52.14 31.47
CA ASP A 181 -11.77 52.90 31.14
C ASP A 181 -12.04 54.36 30.69
N ASP A 182 -11.27 55.34 31.19
CA ASP A 182 -11.59 56.79 31.18
C ASP A 182 -10.63 57.73 30.42
N ALA A 183 -9.68 57.20 29.65
CA ALA A 183 -8.97 57.90 28.56
C ALA A 183 -8.17 59.20 28.93
N ASP A 184 -7.05 59.07 29.65
CA ASP A 184 -5.91 60.02 29.55
C ASP A 184 -4.54 59.32 29.36
N ALA A 185 -3.50 60.10 29.01
CA ALA A 185 -2.17 59.61 28.58
C ALA A 185 -1.03 59.95 29.57
N ASP A 186 -1.35 60.03 30.86
CA ASP A 186 -0.35 60.20 31.92
C ASP A 186 0.03 58.84 32.53
N ALA A 187 1.22 58.34 32.19
CA ALA A 187 1.69 57.03 32.68
C ALA A 187 1.97 56.97 34.20
N THR A 188 1.86 58.09 34.93
CA THR A 188 1.89 58.10 36.41
C THR A 188 0.49 58.03 37.05
N ASN A 189 -0.55 58.15 36.22
CA ASN A 189 -1.96 57.95 36.58
C ASN A 189 -2.47 56.54 36.23
N GLU A 190 -1.74 55.79 35.39
CA GLU A 190 -2.10 54.39 35.17
C GLU A 190 -1.78 53.55 36.40
N LEU A 191 -2.83 53.25 37.16
CA LEU A 191 -2.77 52.55 38.43
C LEU A 191 -2.16 51.14 38.28
N ILE A 192 -2.16 50.54 37.09
CA ILE A 192 -1.73 49.15 36.86
C ILE A 192 -0.81 49.07 35.62
N SER A 193 0.40 48.56 35.82
CA SER A 193 1.49 48.50 34.83
C SER A 193 1.66 47.11 34.19
N SER A 194 1.19 46.03 34.82
CA SER A 194 1.14 44.69 34.23
C SER A 194 0.11 43.78 34.92
N ALA A 195 -0.34 42.74 34.22
CA ALA A 195 -1.28 41.73 34.71
C ALA A 195 -0.83 40.33 34.26
N LEU A 196 -0.60 39.42 35.21
CA LEU A 196 -0.09 38.07 34.94
C LEU A 196 -0.93 37.01 35.66
N PHE A 197 -1.40 36.01 34.92
CA PHE A 197 -2.14 34.87 35.45
C PHE A 197 -1.20 33.74 35.85
N ASN A 198 -1.38 33.20 37.05
CA ASN A 198 -0.69 32.01 37.52
C ASN A 198 -1.68 30.83 37.63
N PRO A 199 -1.57 29.83 36.74
CA PRO A 199 -2.50 28.70 36.71
C PRO A 199 -2.34 27.74 37.89
N GLU A 200 -1.19 27.70 38.57
CA GLU A 200 -0.96 26.77 39.68
C GLU A 200 -1.71 27.16 40.96
N ASN A 201 -2.01 28.44 41.14
CA ASN A 201 -2.75 28.96 42.30
C ASN A 201 -4.02 29.74 41.91
N ASN A 202 -4.38 29.70 40.62
CA ASN A 202 -5.55 30.35 40.03
C ASN A 202 -5.72 31.82 40.44
N THR A 203 -4.64 32.59 40.35
CA THR A 203 -4.63 34.01 40.70
C THR A 203 -4.16 34.87 39.54
N ILE A 204 -4.70 36.09 39.46
CA ILE A 204 -4.17 37.13 38.59
C ILE A 204 -3.48 38.16 39.47
N THR A 205 -2.20 38.39 39.22
CA THR A 205 -1.43 39.43 39.90
C THR A 205 -1.38 40.66 39.01
N LEU A 206 -1.85 41.78 39.56
CA LEU A 206 -1.78 43.10 38.94
C LEU A 206 -0.67 43.89 39.61
N THR A 207 0.33 44.32 38.86
CA THR A 207 1.45 45.11 39.37
C THR A 207 1.23 46.59 39.09
N GLN A 208 1.20 47.41 40.13
CA GLN A 208 0.99 48.86 40.03
C GLN A 208 2.29 49.60 39.69
N ALA A 209 2.16 50.85 39.22
CA ALA A 209 3.29 51.66 38.78
C ALA A 209 4.32 51.98 39.89
N ASP A 210 3.94 51.88 41.17
CA ASP A 210 4.85 52.06 42.31
C ASP A 210 5.58 50.76 42.74
N GLY A 211 5.34 49.65 42.02
CA GLY A 211 5.93 48.34 42.28
C GLY A 211 5.17 47.50 43.31
N SER A 212 4.05 47.97 43.83
CA SER A 212 3.16 47.16 44.67
C SER A 212 2.34 46.18 43.82
N GLU A 213 2.09 44.99 44.36
CA GLU A 213 1.31 43.95 43.70
C GLU A 213 -0.03 43.74 44.39
N VAL A 214 -1.10 43.69 43.62
CA VAL A 214 -2.43 43.30 44.06
C VAL A 214 -2.74 41.94 43.45
N ILE A 215 -2.80 40.93 44.30
CA ILE A 215 -3.11 39.56 43.90
C ILE A 215 -4.62 39.37 44.04
N ILE A 216 -5.28 39.15 42.92
CA ILE A 216 -6.70 38.83 42.85
C ILE A 216 -6.80 37.31 42.76
N SER A 217 -7.33 36.70 43.80
CA SER A 217 -7.67 35.29 43.76
C SER A 217 -8.96 35.11 42.97
N LEU A 218 -8.96 34.25 41.95
CA LEU A 218 -10.18 33.88 41.24
C LEU A 218 -11.02 32.86 42.02
N ALA A 219 -10.64 32.56 43.27
CA ALA A 219 -11.40 31.69 44.15
C ALA A 219 -12.81 32.23 44.47
N GLU A 220 -13.08 33.53 44.31
CA GLU A 220 -14.43 34.10 44.48
C GLU A 220 -15.30 34.07 43.21
N LEU A 221 -14.72 33.74 42.04
CA LEU A 221 -15.53 33.32 40.86
C LEU A 221 -16.00 31.87 40.99
N ASN A 222 -15.44 31.12 41.94
CA ASN A 222 -16.20 30.05 42.57
C ASN A 222 -17.30 30.74 43.36
N ILE A 223 -18.48 30.89 42.76
CA ILE A 223 -19.69 31.26 43.51
C ILE A 223 -19.79 30.21 44.61
N ALA A 224 -19.42 30.58 45.83
CA ALA A 224 -19.66 29.73 46.97
C ALA A 224 -21.17 29.48 47.03
N ASP A 225 -21.56 28.21 47.10
CA ASP A 225 -22.90 27.79 47.46
C ASP A 225 -23.41 28.69 48.60
N ALA A 226 -24.52 29.37 48.36
CA ALA A 226 -25.08 30.33 49.32
C ALA A 226 -25.75 29.62 50.50
N ASP A 227 -25.93 28.30 50.42
CA ASP A 227 -26.20 27.45 51.56
C ASP A 227 -25.19 26.28 51.60
N ALA A 228 -25.47 25.23 52.35
CA ALA A 228 -24.61 24.04 52.41
C ALA A 228 -25.48 22.78 52.29
N ASP A 229 -26.63 22.94 51.62
CA ASP A 229 -27.61 21.89 51.37
C ASP A 229 -27.41 21.36 49.94
N PRO A 230 -26.69 20.24 49.77
CA PRO A 230 -26.34 19.70 48.46
C PRO A 230 -27.55 19.18 47.65
N THR A 231 -28.78 19.32 48.17
CA THR A 231 -30.01 18.92 47.47
C THR A 231 -30.68 20.05 46.69
N ASN A 232 -30.23 21.30 46.88
CA ASN A 232 -30.77 22.50 46.22
C ASN A 232 -29.85 23.03 45.10
N GLU A 233 -28.66 22.46 44.94
CA GLU A 233 -27.77 22.87 43.88
C GLU A 233 -28.25 22.29 42.53
N LEU A 234 -28.46 23.19 41.57
CA LEU A 234 -28.83 22.76 40.23
C LEU A 234 -27.68 21.97 39.61
N ILE A 235 -26.42 22.33 39.84
CA ILE A 235 -25.23 21.52 39.52
C ILE A 235 -24.20 21.82 40.61
N ASP A 236 -23.85 20.84 41.44
CA ASP A 236 -22.86 20.97 42.52
C ASP A 236 -21.47 21.33 41.97
N SER A 237 -20.80 22.33 42.54
CA SER A 237 -19.48 22.78 42.07
C SER A 237 -18.34 21.77 42.34
N ASP A 238 -18.52 20.90 43.33
CA ASP A 238 -17.57 19.84 43.71
C ASP A 238 -17.96 18.47 43.09
N SER A 239 -19.25 18.24 42.77
CA SER A 239 -19.73 16.92 42.29
C SER A 239 -20.73 16.90 41.13
N GLY A 240 -21.18 18.06 40.65
CA GLY A 240 -22.21 18.20 39.64
C GLY A 240 -21.72 18.00 38.21
N LEU A 241 -20.42 18.18 37.96
CA LEU A 241 -19.76 17.83 36.69
C LEU A 241 -18.56 16.93 37.00
N GLN A 242 -18.70 15.64 36.77
CA GLN A 242 -17.68 14.66 37.07
C GLN A 242 -17.38 13.79 35.85
N LEU A 243 -16.09 13.52 35.64
CA LEU A 243 -15.66 12.47 34.74
C LEU A 243 -15.43 11.20 35.57
N ILE A 244 -16.30 10.20 35.37
CA ILE A 244 -16.22 8.91 36.09
C ILE A 244 -15.92 7.84 35.04
N GLY A 245 -14.64 7.44 34.97
CA GLY A 245 -14.14 6.67 33.82
C GLY A 245 -14.17 7.54 32.57
N THR A 246 -14.80 7.07 31.50
CA THR A 246 -14.99 7.76 30.21
C THR A 246 -16.35 8.44 30.07
N ASN A 247 -17.20 8.35 31.09
CA ASN A 247 -18.52 8.98 31.08
C ASN A 247 -18.44 10.35 31.73
N LEU A 248 -18.85 11.38 30.98
CA LEU A 248 -19.11 12.70 31.55
C LEU A 248 -20.48 12.66 32.21
N VAL A 249 -20.49 12.74 33.53
CA VAL A 249 -21.68 12.70 34.36
C VAL A 249 -21.96 14.10 34.86
N ILE A 250 -23.11 14.65 34.44
CA ILE A 250 -23.68 15.88 34.96
C ILE A 250 -24.81 15.51 35.90
N SER A 251 -24.69 15.85 37.18
CA SER A 251 -25.76 15.64 38.16
C SER A 251 -26.50 16.95 38.39
N GLU A 252 -27.74 17.01 37.89
CA GLU A 252 -28.61 18.18 38.02
C GLU A 252 -29.77 17.90 38.98
N ALA A 253 -29.88 18.66 40.08
CA ALA A 253 -30.96 18.51 41.08
C ALA A 253 -31.20 17.05 41.55
N GLY A 254 -30.13 16.27 41.70
CA GLY A 254 -30.17 14.86 42.10
C GLY A 254 -30.50 13.85 41.00
N ILE A 255 -30.62 14.29 39.75
CA ILE A 255 -30.75 13.44 38.55
C ILE A 255 -29.43 13.46 37.80
N SER A 256 -28.83 12.29 37.59
CA SER A 256 -27.57 12.17 36.83
C SER A 256 -27.84 11.93 35.35
N TYR A 257 -27.31 12.81 34.52
CA TYR A 257 -27.20 12.67 33.08
C TYR A 257 -25.78 12.20 32.77
N SER A 258 -25.66 11.00 32.22
CA SER A 258 -24.39 10.44 31.81
C SER A 258 -24.32 10.44 30.30
N VAL A 259 -23.33 11.13 29.75
CA VAL A 259 -22.94 10.99 28.34
C VAL A 259 -21.70 10.12 28.30
N ASN A 260 -21.79 9.01 27.59
CA ASN A 260 -20.62 8.20 27.31
C ASN A 260 -19.77 8.93 26.26
N LEU A 261 -18.57 9.35 26.65
CA LEU A 261 -17.63 9.99 25.73
C LEU A 261 -16.76 8.97 24.97
N ASP A 262 -16.91 7.65 25.18
CA ASP A 262 -16.24 6.58 24.42
C ASP A 262 -16.39 6.75 22.90
N ILE A 263 -17.52 7.32 22.46
CA ILE A 263 -17.79 7.56 21.04
C ILE A 263 -16.98 8.72 20.43
N LEU A 264 -16.36 9.56 21.27
CA LEU A 264 -15.50 10.66 20.86
C LEU A 264 -14.01 10.26 20.86
N VAL A 265 -13.72 9.01 21.24
CA VAL A 265 -12.40 8.42 21.43
C VAL A 265 -12.20 7.32 20.39
N GLU A 266 -11.77 7.71 19.18
CA GLU A 266 -10.64 7.00 18.59
C GLU A 266 -9.36 7.76 18.99
N ASP A 267 -9.08 7.81 20.30
CA ASP A 267 -7.84 8.36 20.85
C ASP A 267 -7.40 7.64 22.13
N GLU A 268 -6.47 6.68 22.02
CA GLU A 268 -5.68 6.15 23.16
C GLU A 268 -6.42 5.99 24.51
N ASP A 269 -7.48 5.18 24.61
CA ASP A 269 -7.94 4.70 25.93
C ASP A 269 -7.33 3.34 26.31
N ALA A 270 -7.41 3.00 27.60
CA ALA A 270 -6.73 1.84 28.20
C ALA A 270 -7.72 0.72 28.60
N ASP A 271 -8.89 0.61 27.96
CA ASP A 271 -9.85 -0.48 28.21
C ASP A 271 -9.54 -1.72 27.34
N PRO A 272 -8.96 -2.80 27.91
CA PRO A 272 -8.53 -3.97 27.14
C PRO A 272 -9.69 -4.84 26.64
N THR A 273 -10.95 -4.49 26.93
CA THR A 273 -12.11 -5.33 26.60
C THR A 273 -12.91 -4.85 25.39
N ASN A 274 -12.62 -3.65 24.90
CA ASN A 274 -13.23 -3.02 23.72
C ASN A 274 -12.27 -2.99 22.51
N GLU A 275 -11.01 -3.36 22.69
CA GLU A 275 -10.09 -3.44 21.56
C GLU A 275 -10.43 -4.62 20.67
N LEU A 276 -10.80 -4.33 19.41
CA LEU A 276 -10.95 -5.37 18.41
C LEU A 276 -9.61 -6.06 18.15
N ILE A 277 -8.48 -5.36 18.33
CA ILE A 277 -7.11 -5.86 18.20
C ILE A 277 -6.31 -5.24 19.34
N ASP A 278 -5.94 -6.02 20.37
CA ASP A 278 -5.15 -5.56 21.52
C ASP A 278 -3.63 -5.42 21.21
N ASP A 279 -2.88 -4.73 22.07
CA ASP A 279 -1.41 -4.57 21.97
C ASP A 279 -0.62 -5.91 22.06
N GLU A 280 -1.23 -7.00 22.50
CA GLU A 280 -0.68 -8.37 22.50
C GLU A 280 -1.24 -9.24 21.33
N ALA A 281 -2.04 -8.66 20.43
CA ALA A 281 -2.85 -9.42 19.50
C ALA A 281 -2.01 -10.14 18.44
N PHE A 282 -0.79 -9.67 18.22
CA PHE A 282 0.19 -10.29 17.33
C PHE A 282 1.10 -11.23 18.11
N THR A 283 0.75 -12.51 18.15
CA THR A 283 1.60 -13.54 18.77
C THR A 283 2.31 -14.36 17.71
N LEU A 284 3.64 -14.47 17.82
CA LEU A 284 4.44 -15.36 17.00
C LEU A 284 4.69 -16.66 17.77
N THR A 285 4.02 -17.74 17.39
CA THR A 285 4.18 -19.05 18.04
C THR A 285 5.21 -19.88 17.27
N ASN A 286 6.18 -20.46 17.99
CA ASN A 286 7.26 -21.30 17.43
C ASN A 286 8.03 -20.62 16.27
N ASP A 287 8.20 -19.30 16.32
CA ASP A 287 8.88 -18.47 15.31
C ASP A 287 8.34 -18.60 13.87
N THR A 288 7.12 -19.12 13.69
CA THR A 288 6.63 -19.53 12.37
C THR A 288 5.15 -19.30 12.14
N ILE A 289 4.34 -19.11 13.19
CA ILE A 289 2.92 -18.84 13.04
C ILE A 289 2.63 -17.48 13.66
N LEU A 290 2.31 -16.50 12.80
CA LEU A 290 1.80 -15.21 13.24
C LEU A 290 0.29 -15.34 13.42
N THR A 291 -0.18 -15.11 14.63
CA THR A 291 -1.59 -15.15 14.98
C THR A 291 -2.02 -13.74 15.36
N LEU A 292 -3.10 -13.27 14.75
CA LEU A 292 -3.84 -12.06 15.09
C LEU A 292 -5.17 -12.47 15.72
N SER A 293 -5.51 -11.96 16.90
CA SER A 293 -6.86 -12.13 17.46
C SER A 293 -7.68 -10.87 17.19
N GLU A 294 -8.77 -11.01 16.43
CA GLU A 294 -9.72 -9.92 16.18
C GLU A 294 -11.07 -10.26 16.81
N ALA A 295 -11.53 -9.49 17.80
CA ALA A 295 -12.81 -9.71 18.49
C ALA A 295 -13.00 -11.15 19.04
N GLY A 296 -11.89 -11.81 19.44
CA GLY A 296 -11.89 -13.21 19.90
C GLY A 296 -11.88 -14.27 18.78
N ILE A 297 -11.72 -13.86 17.52
CA ILE A 297 -11.51 -14.75 16.37
C ILE A 297 -10.02 -14.73 16.01
N GLU A 298 -9.39 -15.91 16.02
CA GLU A 298 -7.98 -16.03 15.64
C GLU A 298 -7.79 -16.16 14.12
N HIS A 299 -6.96 -15.28 13.59
CA HIS A 299 -6.47 -15.29 12.23
C HIS A 299 -4.99 -15.67 12.25
N SER A 300 -4.67 -16.90 11.81
CA SER A 300 -3.29 -17.39 11.77
C SER A 300 -2.74 -17.41 10.34
N VAL A 301 -1.54 -16.89 10.16
CA VAL A 301 -0.76 -17.04 8.93
C VAL A 301 0.51 -17.83 9.22
N ASN A 302 0.74 -18.89 8.44
CA ASN A 302 1.96 -19.67 8.52
C ASN A 302 3.08 -18.95 7.75
N LEU A 303 4.04 -18.39 8.51
CA LEU A 303 5.24 -17.74 8.02
C LEU A 303 6.43 -18.71 7.89
N ALA A 304 6.29 -20.01 8.20
CA ALA A 304 7.34 -21.00 7.96
C ALA A 304 7.94 -20.97 6.54
N PRO A 305 7.17 -20.70 5.46
CA PRO A 305 7.74 -20.55 4.12
C PRO A 305 8.60 -19.29 3.92
N LEU A 306 8.48 -18.30 4.81
CA LEU A 306 9.18 -17.01 4.76
C LEU A 306 10.33 -16.92 5.77
N ARG A 307 10.37 -17.83 6.74
CA ARG A 307 11.51 -17.98 7.64
C ARG A 307 12.73 -18.31 6.78
N GLU A 308 13.85 -17.59 7.00
CA GLU A 308 15.16 -18.09 6.60
C GLU A 308 15.30 -19.48 7.22
N ASP A 309 15.09 -20.52 6.41
CA ASP A 309 15.16 -21.91 6.81
C ASP A 309 16.60 -22.36 7.12
N GLY A 310 17.55 -21.43 6.98
CA GLY A 310 18.98 -21.68 7.18
C GLY A 310 19.58 -22.44 6.00
N ASP A 311 18.86 -22.58 4.88
CA ASP A 311 19.38 -23.30 3.72
C ASP A 311 20.58 -22.57 3.11
N TRP A 312 20.74 -21.26 3.30
CA TRP A 312 21.91 -20.52 2.83
C TRP A 312 22.38 -19.54 3.88
N ILE A 313 23.59 -19.75 4.37
CA ILE A 313 24.27 -18.89 5.33
C ILE A 313 25.06 -17.85 4.53
N ILE A 314 24.84 -16.57 4.82
CA ILE A 314 25.64 -15.45 4.31
C ILE A 314 26.54 -15.01 5.46
N ASP A 315 27.84 -15.03 5.22
CA ASP A 315 28.83 -14.61 6.22
C ASP A 315 28.74 -13.10 6.51
N GLU A 316 29.23 -12.67 7.68
CA GLU A 316 29.08 -11.30 8.19
C GLU A 316 29.66 -10.24 7.24
N ASP A 317 30.71 -10.61 6.50
CA ASP A 317 31.36 -9.76 5.49
C ASP A 317 30.65 -9.77 4.13
N GLN A 318 29.53 -10.49 4.00
CA GLN A 318 28.71 -10.68 2.79
C GLN A 318 29.45 -11.22 1.55
N ASN A 319 30.67 -11.75 1.74
CA ASN A 319 31.51 -12.24 0.65
C ASN A 319 31.39 -13.75 0.41
N THR A 320 30.74 -14.47 1.32
CA THR A 320 30.59 -15.93 1.22
C THR A 320 29.13 -16.33 1.46
N VAL A 321 28.65 -17.28 0.65
CA VAL A 321 27.29 -17.82 0.70
C VAL A 321 27.37 -19.34 0.65
N TYR A 322 26.87 -20.05 1.64
CA TYR A 322 27.10 -21.49 1.76
C TYR A 322 25.98 -22.26 2.44
N ASN A 323 25.86 -23.54 2.11
CA ASN A 323 25.02 -24.52 2.78
C ASN A 323 25.92 -25.67 3.27
N GLU A 324 26.14 -25.76 4.58
CA GLU A 324 26.97 -26.80 5.19
C GLU A 324 26.46 -28.22 4.93
N ASP A 325 25.15 -28.43 5.08
CA ASP A 325 24.50 -29.73 4.96
C ASP A 325 24.54 -30.29 3.53
N GLN A 326 24.33 -29.43 2.54
CA GLN A 326 24.26 -29.79 1.12
C GLN A 326 25.63 -29.77 0.43
N ARG A 327 26.68 -29.36 1.14
CA ARG A 327 28.05 -29.30 0.63
C ARG A 327 28.24 -28.37 -0.59
N VAL A 328 27.48 -27.26 -0.66
CA VAL A 328 27.56 -26.24 -1.72
C VAL A 328 27.89 -24.87 -1.14
N GLY A 329 28.84 -24.15 -1.73
CA GLY A 329 29.19 -22.79 -1.32
C GLY A 329 29.84 -21.97 -2.42
N ILE A 330 29.63 -20.65 -2.39
CA ILE A 330 30.23 -19.62 -3.23
C ILE A 330 31.07 -18.72 -2.32
N GLY A 331 32.38 -18.60 -2.57
CA GLY A 331 33.27 -17.82 -1.70
C GLY A 331 33.67 -18.51 -0.38
N THR A 332 33.07 -19.66 -0.08
CA THR A 332 33.37 -20.69 0.96
C THR A 332 33.60 -20.22 2.40
N SER A 333 32.66 -20.52 3.29
CA SER A 333 32.93 -20.78 4.72
C SER A 333 32.32 -22.12 5.11
N SER A 334 32.63 -23.10 4.23
CA SER A 334 31.96 -24.37 3.94
C SER A 334 31.54 -24.35 2.46
N PRO A 335 31.44 -25.46 1.71
CA PRO A 335 31.86 -26.84 1.96
C PRO A 335 32.37 -27.57 0.67
N LEU A 336 32.91 -28.81 0.79
CA LEU A 336 33.70 -29.50 -0.27
C LEU A 336 32.96 -30.58 -1.08
N SER A 337 31.84 -30.21 -1.72
CA SER A 337 31.16 -30.86 -2.86
C SER A 337 29.99 -31.83 -2.60
N THR A 338 28.85 -31.59 -3.26
CA THR A 338 28.38 -32.36 -4.45
C THR A 338 27.57 -31.43 -5.37
N VAL A 339 28.26 -30.65 -6.21
CA VAL A 339 27.60 -29.93 -7.30
C VAL A 339 27.59 -30.83 -8.55
N GLN A 340 26.41 -31.30 -8.93
CA GLN A 340 26.21 -32.07 -10.16
C GLN A 340 25.63 -31.16 -11.25
N PHE A 341 26.37 -30.98 -12.35
CA PHE A 341 25.88 -30.26 -13.52
C PHE A 341 25.23 -31.24 -14.49
N GLY A 342 23.93 -31.06 -14.78
CA GLY A 342 23.17 -31.87 -15.75
C GLY A 342 23.49 -31.58 -17.22
N GLY A 343 24.68 -31.04 -17.52
CA GLY A 343 25.08 -30.56 -18.83
C GLY A 343 26.57 -30.23 -18.89
N SER A 344 27.00 -29.50 -19.93
CA SER A 344 28.41 -29.08 -20.08
C SER A 344 28.73 -27.86 -19.22
N VAL A 345 29.87 -27.91 -18.52
CA VAL A 345 30.44 -26.73 -17.84
C VAL A 345 31.34 -25.99 -18.83
N GLY A 346 31.15 -24.68 -18.96
CA GLY A 346 32.06 -23.82 -19.70
C GLY A 346 33.20 -23.36 -18.80
N TYR A 347 34.44 -23.57 -19.23
CA TYR A 347 35.63 -23.02 -18.57
C TYR A 347 36.11 -21.80 -19.32
N ASP A 348 36.72 -20.85 -18.61
CA ASP A 348 37.42 -19.76 -19.30
C ASP A 348 38.63 -20.33 -20.07
N VAL A 349 38.81 -19.85 -21.30
CA VAL A 349 39.82 -20.38 -22.22
C VAL A 349 40.78 -19.27 -22.64
N THR A 350 42.00 -19.38 -22.15
CA THR A 350 43.11 -18.49 -22.54
C THR A 350 43.77 -19.06 -23.79
N LEU A 351 43.57 -18.39 -24.93
CA LEU A 351 44.17 -18.75 -26.21
C LEU A 351 45.48 -17.98 -26.41
N LEU A 352 46.57 -18.71 -26.63
CA LEU A 352 47.92 -18.18 -26.83
C LEU A 352 48.42 -18.59 -28.21
N GLU A 353 49.13 -17.69 -28.88
CA GLU A 353 49.72 -17.91 -30.21
C GLU A 353 51.25 -17.92 -30.09
N SER A 354 51.90 -19.03 -30.49
CA SER A 354 53.36 -19.19 -30.34
C SER A 354 54.19 -18.28 -31.26
N GLY A 355 53.55 -17.56 -32.18
CA GLY A 355 54.19 -16.55 -33.02
C GLY A 355 54.36 -15.19 -32.34
N ASP A 356 53.55 -14.92 -31.32
CA ASP A 356 53.49 -13.60 -30.68
C ASP A 356 54.23 -13.57 -29.34
N THR A 357 54.27 -14.70 -28.63
CA THR A 357 54.95 -14.85 -27.33
C THR A 357 55.59 -16.23 -27.22
N ASP A 358 56.67 -16.32 -26.44
CA ASP A 358 57.41 -17.56 -26.21
C ASP A 358 57.11 -18.17 -24.82
N ASN A 359 56.42 -17.42 -23.96
CA ASN A 359 56.03 -17.88 -22.65
C ASN A 359 54.80 -17.16 -22.11
N TYR A 360 54.19 -17.75 -21.08
CA TYR A 360 53.04 -17.19 -20.39
C TYR A 360 53.06 -17.56 -18.90
N THR A 361 52.70 -16.62 -18.04
CA THR A 361 52.53 -16.85 -16.60
C THR A 361 51.04 -16.99 -16.29
N ALA A 362 50.63 -18.17 -15.85
CA ALA A 362 49.25 -18.46 -15.50
C ALA A 362 48.83 -17.68 -14.24
N ASN A 363 47.62 -17.15 -14.26
CA ASN A 363 47.01 -16.40 -13.18
C ASN A 363 45.77 -17.13 -12.62
N ALA A 364 45.01 -16.46 -11.75
CA ALA A 364 43.87 -17.06 -11.06
C ALA A 364 42.63 -17.30 -11.94
N ASP A 365 42.52 -16.57 -13.05
CA ASP A 365 41.38 -16.64 -13.96
C ASP A 365 41.58 -17.70 -15.05
N ASP A 366 42.81 -18.16 -15.27
CA ASP A 366 43.10 -19.22 -16.23
C ASP A 366 42.56 -20.57 -15.77
N HIS A 367 41.70 -21.20 -16.58
CA HIS A 367 41.18 -22.55 -16.32
C HIS A 367 41.64 -23.53 -17.40
N MET A 368 41.49 -23.15 -18.66
CA MET A 368 42.03 -23.88 -19.80
C MET A 368 42.94 -22.97 -20.62
N ILE A 369 44.21 -23.36 -20.76
CA ILE A 369 45.19 -22.64 -21.57
C ILE A 369 45.41 -23.44 -22.85
N VAL A 370 45.15 -22.82 -24.01
CA VAL A 370 45.32 -23.42 -25.32
C VAL A 370 46.45 -22.69 -26.04
N ILE A 371 47.52 -23.41 -26.34
CA ILE A 371 48.67 -22.88 -27.08
C ILE A 371 48.54 -23.35 -28.52
N ASN A 372 48.33 -22.41 -29.43
CA ASN A 372 48.23 -22.63 -30.86
C ASN A 372 49.58 -22.34 -31.53
N PHE A 373 50.20 -23.39 -32.07
CA PHE A 373 51.51 -23.29 -32.71
C PHE A 373 51.41 -22.79 -34.15
N GLN A 374 52.03 -21.65 -34.40
CA GLN A 374 51.99 -20.97 -35.69
C GLN A 374 53.11 -21.43 -36.65
N PRO A 375 52.87 -21.41 -37.98
CA PRO A 375 53.81 -21.90 -38.99
C PRO A 375 55.19 -21.23 -39.03
N LEU A 376 55.27 -19.97 -38.57
CA LEU A 376 56.49 -19.15 -38.55
C LEU A 376 56.82 -18.66 -37.13
N GLY A 377 56.17 -19.25 -36.11
CA GLY A 377 56.34 -18.88 -34.71
C GLY A 377 57.48 -19.64 -34.03
N ASN A 378 57.66 -19.38 -32.73
CA ASN A 378 58.61 -20.14 -31.95
C ASN A 378 58.14 -21.60 -31.80
N LEU A 379 59.12 -22.50 -31.81
CA LEU A 379 58.93 -23.93 -31.64
C LEU A 379 58.81 -24.28 -30.16
N ASP A 380 59.39 -23.50 -29.26
CA ASP A 380 59.32 -23.80 -27.82
C ASP A 380 58.44 -22.77 -27.10
N PHE A 381 57.60 -23.23 -26.17
CA PHE A 381 56.71 -22.39 -25.38
C PHE A 381 56.78 -22.74 -23.88
N GLY A 382 57.03 -21.73 -23.04
CA GLY A 382 57.08 -21.89 -21.58
C GLY A 382 55.77 -21.50 -20.89
N ILE A 383 55.26 -22.33 -20.00
CA ILE A 383 54.16 -21.98 -19.08
C ILE A 383 54.70 -21.92 -17.65
N PHE A 384 54.54 -20.78 -16.98
CA PHE A 384 54.88 -20.61 -15.58
C PHE A 384 53.62 -20.68 -14.74
N LEU A 385 53.50 -21.71 -13.89
CA LEU A 385 52.41 -21.82 -12.95
C LEU A 385 52.70 -21.04 -11.66
N PRO A 386 51.67 -20.52 -10.98
CA PRO A 386 51.85 -19.98 -9.65
C PRO A 386 52.29 -21.06 -8.65
N PRO A 387 52.90 -20.68 -7.52
CA PRO A 387 53.22 -21.64 -6.46
C PRO A 387 51.98 -22.43 -6.02
N ALA A 388 52.09 -23.76 -5.94
CA ALA A 388 50.96 -24.62 -5.53
C ALA A 388 50.38 -24.20 -4.17
N SER A 389 51.26 -23.78 -3.24
CA SER A 389 50.90 -23.36 -1.88
C SER A 389 49.94 -22.17 -1.80
N VAL A 390 49.80 -21.38 -2.86
CA VAL A 390 48.86 -20.24 -2.89
C VAL A 390 47.57 -20.56 -3.65
N CYS A 391 47.41 -21.77 -4.17
CA CYS A 391 46.26 -22.14 -5.01
C CYS A 391 45.86 -23.62 -4.84
N GLU A 392 45.76 -24.10 -3.60
CA GLU A 392 45.33 -25.48 -3.30
C GLU A 392 43.99 -25.83 -3.97
N GLY A 393 43.90 -27.03 -4.56
CA GLY A 393 42.71 -27.51 -5.26
C GLY A 393 42.52 -26.95 -6.68
N ARG A 394 43.34 -25.98 -7.12
CA ARG A 394 43.25 -25.43 -8.48
C ARG A 394 43.65 -26.46 -9.53
N VAL A 395 42.89 -26.50 -10.63
CA VAL A 395 43.17 -27.35 -11.78
C VAL A 395 43.44 -26.49 -13.01
N TYR A 396 44.59 -26.68 -13.64
CA TYR A 396 44.91 -26.11 -14.95
C TYR A 396 44.86 -27.19 -16.03
N THR A 397 44.11 -26.93 -17.10
CA THR A 397 44.14 -27.76 -18.31
C THR A 397 44.96 -27.05 -19.39
N ILE A 398 46.14 -27.56 -19.71
CA ILE A 398 47.02 -26.99 -20.72
C ILE A 398 46.98 -27.87 -21.96
N ARG A 399 46.59 -27.29 -23.08
CA ARG A 399 46.44 -27.99 -24.36
C ARG A 399 47.30 -27.38 -25.43
N LYS A 400 48.05 -28.23 -26.11
CA LYS A 400 48.82 -27.90 -27.31
C LYS A 400 47.99 -28.18 -28.56
N THR A 401 47.93 -27.23 -29.49
CA THR A 401 47.19 -27.34 -30.76
C THR A 401 47.93 -26.62 -31.90
N GLY A 402 47.42 -26.73 -33.13
CA GLY A 402 47.99 -26.09 -34.33
C GLY A 402 48.70 -27.04 -35.29
N ALA A 403 48.84 -26.62 -36.55
CA ALA A 403 49.32 -27.47 -37.65
C ALA A 403 50.80 -27.88 -37.54
N PHE A 404 51.58 -27.19 -36.70
CA PHE A 404 53.02 -27.41 -36.51
C PHE A 404 53.36 -27.99 -35.13
N ALA A 405 52.35 -28.37 -34.35
CA ALA A 405 52.50 -28.92 -33.01
C ALA A 405 53.41 -30.17 -32.94
N ALA A 406 53.63 -30.90 -34.04
CA ALA A 406 54.51 -32.08 -34.04
C ALA A 406 56.01 -31.76 -33.87
N PHE A 407 56.41 -30.48 -33.88
CA PHE A 407 57.81 -30.06 -33.76
C PHE A 407 58.06 -29.07 -32.62
N GLY A 408 57.02 -28.60 -31.94
CA GLY A 408 57.17 -27.61 -30.88
C GLY A 408 57.12 -28.21 -29.47
N GLU A 409 57.91 -27.72 -28.53
CA GLU A 409 57.95 -28.20 -27.15
C GLU A 409 57.16 -27.25 -26.23
N VAL A 410 56.30 -27.79 -25.36
CA VAL A 410 55.69 -26.99 -24.28
C VAL A 410 56.30 -27.43 -22.98
N THR A 411 57.04 -26.53 -22.33
CA THR A 411 57.62 -26.74 -21.01
C THR A 411 56.76 -26.06 -19.96
N ILE A 412 56.33 -26.80 -18.94
CA ILE A 412 55.60 -26.25 -17.81
C ILE A 412 56.56 -26.18 -16.62
N ASP A 413 56.77 -24.96 -16.12
CA ASP A 413 57.54 -24.64 -14.93
C ASP A 413 56.59 -24.43 -13.75
N THR A 414 56.73 -25.27 -12.73
CA THR A 414 55.94 -25.23 -11.48
C THR A 414 56.69 -24.56 -10.33
N GLY A 415 57.86 -23.97 -10.60
CA GLY A 415 58.76 -23.39 -9.62
C GLY A 415 59.59 -24.43 -8.86
N VAL A 416 59.79 -24.20 -7.55
CA VAL A 416 60.72 -24.97 -6.69
C VAL A 416 60.10 -26.27 -6.13
N PHE A 417 58.83 -26.52 -6.40
CA PHE A 417 58.13 -27.71 -5.90
C PHE A 417 58.21 -28.82 -6.95
N PRO A 418 58.64 -30.04 -6.57
CA PRO A 418 58.61 -31.16 -7.49
C PRO A 418 57.15 -31.45 -7.84
N VAL A 419 56.84 -31.50 -9.13
CA VAL A 419 55.76 -32.36 -9.59
C VAL A 419 56.13 -33.79 -9.16
N ASP A 420 55.18 -34.71 -9.01
CA ASP A 420 55.44 -36.12 -8.63
C ASP A 420 56.21 -36.93 -9.73
N PHE A 421 57.26 -36.33 -10.30
CA PHE A 421 58.10 -36.75 -11.41
C PHE A 421 59.58 -36.48 -11.10
N PHE A 422 60.48 -37.15 -11.84
CA PHE A 422 61.93 -37.10 -11.62
C PHE A 422 62.59 -35.74 -11.99
N THR A 423 61.86 -34.76 -12.51
CA THR A 423 62.36 -33.43 -12.93
C THR A 423 61.33 -32.32 -12.67
N PRO A 424 61.75 -31.07 -12.39
CA PRO A 424 60.85 -29.95 -12.07
C PRO A 424 60.07 -29.40 -13.27
N ASN A 425 60.51 -29.71 -14.49
CA ASN A 425 59.86 -29.28 -15.73
C ASN A 425 59.10 -30.46 -16.33
N LEU A 426 57.83 -30.22 -16.69
CA LEU A 426 57.03 -31.17 -17.46
C LEU A 426 57.02 -30.74 -18.93
N VAL A 427 57.46 -31.63 -19.81
CA VAL A 427 57.38 -31.47 -21.26
C VAL A 427 56.14 -32.20 -21.76
N LEU A 428 55.28 -31.50 -22.51
CA LEU A 428 54.18 -32.15 -23.24
C LEU A 428 54.77 -32.91 -24.45
N ASP A 429 54.44 -34.20 -24.56
CA ASP A 429 54.93 -35.22 -25.51
C ASP A 429 55.35 -34.63 -26.86
N GLU A 430 56.59 -34.92 -27.25
CA GLU A 430 57.29 -34.36 -28.41
C GLU A 430 56.58 -34.66 -29.74
N PHE A 431 55.65 -35.62 -29.78
CA PHE A 431 54.99 -36.07 -31.01
C PHE A 431 53.46 -36.02 -30.97
N GLY A 432 52.86 -34.84 -30.75
CA GLY A 432 51.45 -34.62 -31.06
C GLY A 432 50.76 -33.49 -30.31
N ALA A 433 49.45 -33.37 -30.54
CA ALA A 433 48.56 -32.54 -29.73
C ALA A 433 48.24 -33.28 -28.43
N GLU A 434 48.84 -32.83 -27.34
CA GLU A 434 48.63 -33.38 -25.99
C GLU A 434 47.88 -32.38 -25.10
N THR A 435 47.19 -32.92 -24.09
CA THR A 435 46.57 -32.14 -23.01
C THR A 435 47.14 -32.63 -21.69
N ALA A 436 47.71 -31.73 -20.90
CA ALA A 436 48.04 -31.98 -19.51
C ALA A 436 46.99 -31.35 -18.59
N VAL A 437 46.62 -32.09 -17.56
CA VAL A 437 45.78 -31.60 -16.48
C VAL A 437 46.62 -31.64 -15.21
N LEU A 438 46.79 -30.49 -14.58
CA LEU A 438 47.59 -30.31 -13.37
C LEU A 438 46.68 -29.89 -12.23
N LEU A 439 46.82 -30.56 -11.09
CA LEU A 439 46.10 -30.28 -9.85
C LEU A 439 47.08 -29.77 -8.80
N SER A 440 46.77 -28.66 -8.16
CA SER A 440 47.51 -28.16 -7.01
C SER A 440 47.08 -28.89 -5.75
N LEU A 441 48.05 -29.45 -5.03
CA LEU A 441 47.87 -30.07 -3.72
C LEU A 441 48.30 -29.11 -2.60
N GLY A 442 48.38 -27.81 -2.87
CA GLY A 442 48.77 -26.81 -1.88
C GLY A 442 50.25 -26.93 -1.53
N VAL A 443 50.55 -27.16 -0.25
CA VAL A 443 51.95 -27.30 0.24
C VAL A 443 52.67 -28.53 -0.31
N ASP A 444 51.92 -29.53 -0.76
CA ASP A 444 52.46 -30.78 -1.31
C ASP A 444 52.86 -30.65 -2.80
N GLY A 445 52.65 -29.48 -3.41
CA GLY A 445 53.09 -29.20 -4.77
C GLY A 445 52.03 -29.48 -5.84
N TRP A 446 52.48 -29.63 -7.07
CA TRP A 446 51.63 -29.91 -8.23
C TRP A 446 51.62 -31.41 -8.54
N THR A 447 50.49 -31.97 -8.96
CA THR A 447 50.41 -33.33 -9.49
C THR A 447 49.74 -33.34 -10.85
N ARG A 448 50.14 -34.27 -11.73
CA ARG A 448 49.49 -34.45 -13.04
C ARG A 448 48.41 -35.51 -12.91
N ILE A 449 47.22 -35.15 -13.36
CA ILE A 449 46.12 -36.10 -13.52
C ILE A 449 46.36 -36.83 -14.85
N LEU A 450 46.81 -38.08 -14.77
CA LEU A 450 46.85 -38.98 -15.93
C LEU A 450 45.42 -39.43 -16.23
N ARG A 451 44.99 -39.23 -17.46
CA ARG A 451 43.79 -39.91 -17.96
C ARG A 451 44.21 -41.32 -18.32
N GLU A 452 43.75 -42.33 -17.59
CA GLU A 452 43.77 -43.70 -18.13
C GLU A 452 42.88 -43.69 -19.38
N ASN A 453 43.45 -44.12 -20.51
CA ASN A 453 42.75 -44.20 -21.80
C ASN A 453 41.63 -45.23 -21.77
#